data_AF-A0A263D6A4-F1
#
_entry.id   AF-A0A263D6A4-F1
#
_cell.length_a   1.000
_cell.length_b   1.000
_cell.length_c   1.000
_cell.angle_alpha   90.00
_cell.angle_beta   90.00
_cell.angle_gamma   90.00
#
_symmetry.space_group_name_H-M   'P 1'
#
loop_
_entity.id
_entity.type
_entity.pdbx_description
1 polymer ?
#
loop_
_entity_poly.entity_id
_entity_poly.type
_entity_poly.pdbx_seq_one_letter_code
_entity_poly.pdbx_strand_id
1 'polypeptide(L)'
;MSQQLVSLSTVTTLALAASRYVDSTPAPTPARVALNPHSRCIEIQPRVGYQAPAVEVLGSLMVWTHRLSGITATWWCPAPDRLHITITGRLAPGITARVYDEIPTTACRSLMVLPGDSPETVTADELYVLAMALRDISETEGAA
;
A
#
# COMPACT_ATOMS: atom_id res chain seq x y z
N MET A 1 -0.47 -32.85 -0.81
CA MET A 1 -0.06 -31.44 -0.94
C MET A 1 1.28 -31.42 -1.68
N SER A 2 1.33 -30.94 -2.92
CA SER A 2 2.58 -30.86 -3.68
C SER A 2 3.34 -29.60 -3.27
N GLN A 3 4.52 -29.75 -2.66
CA GLN A 3 5.45 -28.65 -2.49
C GLN A 3 6.12 -28.38 -3.84
N GLN A 4 5.66 -27.34 -4.54
CA GLN A 4 6.34 -26.88 -5.75
C GLN A 4 7.66 -26.21 -5.35
N LEU A 5 8.78 -26.74 -5.84
CA LEU A 5 10.09 -26.14 -5.66
C LEU A 5 10.15 -24.80 -6.39
N VAL A 6 10.39 -23.73 -5.65
CA VAL A 6 10.68 -22.40 -6.23
C VAL A 6 12.09 -22.40 -6.79
N SER A 7 12.26 -21.98 -8.04
CA SER A 7 13.58 -21.81 -8.62
C SER A 7 14.29 -20.58 -8.03
N LEU A 8 15.60 -20.71 -7.77
CA LEU A 8 16.44 -19.55 -7.41
C LEU A 8 16.38 -18.45 -8.47
N SER A 9 16.20 -18.79 -9.75
CA SER A 9 16.01 -17.81 -10.82
C SER A 9 14.77 -16.94 -10.64
N THR A 10 13.69 -17.46 -10.05
CA THR A 10 12.49 -16.67 -9.74
C THR A 10 12.79 -15.65 -8.66
N VAL A 11 13.52 -16.05 -7.60
CA VAL A 11 13.94 -15.15 -6.52
C VAL A 11 14.81 -14.02 -7.06
N THR A 12 15.83 -14.35 -7.87
CA THR A 12 16.71 -13.35 -8.49
C THR A 12 15.94 -12.40 -9.40
N THR A 13 14.97 -12.91 -10.17
CA THR A 13 14.12 -12.09 -11.04
C THR A 13 13.30 -11.09 -10.23
N LEU A 14 12.67 -11.54 -9.13
CA LEU A 14 11.91 -10.65 -8.25
C LEU A 14 12.80 -9.63 -7.55
N ALA A 15 14.00 -10.03 -7.09
CA ALA A 15 14.94 -9.12 -6.44
C ALA A 15 15.44 -8.02 -7.39
N LEU A 16 15.75 -8.37 -8.64
CA LEU A 16 16.13 -7.39 -9.67
C LEU A 16 14.97 -6.46 -10.03
N ALA A 17 13.76 -6.99 -10.17
CA ALA A 17 12.57 -6.19 -10.43
C ALA A 17 12.28 -5.23 -9.26
N ALA A 18 12.36 -5.72 -8.02
CA ALA A 18 12.17 -4.92 -6.82
C ALA A 18 13.21 -3.80 -6.72
N SER A 19 14.49 -4.10 -6.92
CA SER A 19 15.57 -3.10 -6.86
C SER A 19 15.36 -2.00 -7.90
N ARG A 20 15.12 -2.38 -9.17
CA ARG A 20 14.83 -1.42 -10.24
C ARG A 20 13.59 -0.57 -9.94
N TYR A 21 12.56 -1.17 -9.35
CA TYR A 21 11.34 -0.45 -9.02
C TYR A 21 11.59 0.57 -7.90
N VAL A 22 12.28 0.16 -6.84
CA VAL A 22 12.66 1.02 -5.73
C VAL A 22 13.54 2.18 -6.21
N ASP A 23 14.58 1.90 -6.98
CA ASP A 23 15.52 2.91 -7.47
C ASP A 23 14.88 3.92 -8.43
N SER A 24 13.83 3.51 -9.16
CA SER A 24 13.18 4.34 -10.17
C SER A 24 11.92 5.06 -9.67
N THR A 25 11.48 4.77 -8.44
CA THR A 25 10.33 5.41 -7.81
C THR A 25 10.79 6.67 -7.07
N PRO A 26 10.18 7.84 -7.32
CA PRO A 26 10.54 9.10 -6.65
C PRO A 26 9.97 9.14 -5.23
N ALA A 27 10.32 8.18 -4.38
CA ALA A 27 9.89 8.06 -3.00
C ALA A 27 11.09 7.74 -2.08
N PRO A 28 11.00 8.03 -0.78
CA PRO A 28 11.98 7.56 0.19
C PRO A 28 12.12 6.04 0.15
N THR A 29 13.32 5.52 0.45
CA THR A 29 13.57 4.07 0.55
C THR A 29 12.49 3.41 1.43
N PRO A 30 11.86 2.33 0.95
CA PRO A 30 10.75 1.71 1.67
C PRO A 30 11.20 1.19 3.04
N ALA A 31 10.26 1.10 3.97
CA ALA A 31 10.51 0.50 5.29
C ALA A 31 10.78 -1.00 5.15
N ARG A 32 10.07 -1.64 4.21
CA ARG A 32 10.20 -3.07 3.95
C ARG A 32 9.96 -3.38 2.48
N VAL A 33 10.73 -4.33 1.97
CA VAL A 33 10.46 -5.03 0.71
C VAL A 33 10.48 -6.52 1.00
N ALA A 34 9.40 -7.23 0.65
CA ALA A 34 9.31 -8.67 0.74
C ALA A 34 9.12 -9.28 -0.64
N LEU A 35 9.79 -10.41 -0.89
CA LEU A 35 9.65 -11.16 -2.13
C LEU A 35 8.84 -12.41 -1.84
N ASN A 36 7.79 -12.65 -2.62
CA ASN A 36 7.00 -13.86 -2.57
C ASN A 36 7.13 -14.62 -3.91
N PRO A 37 8.09 -15.54 -4.00
CA PRO A 37 8.37 -16.27 -5.25
C PRO A 37 7.23 -17.17 -5.71
N HIS A 38 6.46 -17.73 -4.78
CA HIS A 38 5.36 -18.64 -5.10
C HIS A 38 4.25 -17.94 -5.87
N SER A 39 3.92 -16.70 -5.48
CA SER A 39 2.92 -15.87 -6.16
C SER A 39 3.50 -14.88 -7.17
N ARG A 40 4.83 -14.90 -7.37
CA ARG A 40 5.57 -13.90 -8.15
C ARG A 40 5.20 -12.46 -7.76
N CYS A 41 5.14 -12.22 -6.45
CA CYS A 41 4.71 -10.95 -5.88
C CYS A 41 5.87 -10.24 -5.17
N ILE A 42 5.92 -8.93 -5.29
CA ILE A 42 6.77 -8.04 -4.50
C ILE A 42 5.84 -7.25 -3.58
N GLU A 43 6.11 -7.26 -2.28
CA GLU A 43 5.36 -6.48 -1.31
C GLU A 43 6.23 -5.34 -0.79
N ILE A 44 5.69 -4.13 -0.78
CA ILE A 44 6.40 -2.89 -0.45
C ILE A 44 5.60 -2.20 0.65
N GLN A 45 6.27 -1.95 1.77
CA GLN A 45 5.76 -1.04 2.79
C GLN A 45 6.52 0.26 2.67
N PRO A 46 5.85 1.37 2.29
CA PRO A 46 6.49 2.67 2.24
C PRO A 46 7.11 3.04 3.59
N ARG A 47 8.14 3.89 3.57
CA ARG A 47 8.64 4.49 4.80
C ARG A 47 7.94 5.83 5.00
N VAL A 48 7.15 5.89 6.05
CA VAL A 48 6.57 7.12 6.60
C VAL A 48 7.07 7.28 8.03
N GLY A 49 7.14 8.52 8.53
CA GLY A 49 7.56 8.77 9.92
C GLY A 49 6.66 8.03 10.92
N TYR A 50 7.18 7.67 12.10
CA TYR A 50 6.42 6.93 13.12
C TYR A 50 5.13 7.65 13.58
N GLN A 51 5.08 8.98 13.39
CA GLN A 51 3.93 9.84 13.71
C GLN A 51 3.41 10.57 12.46
N ALA A 52 3.63 9.98 11.28
CA ALA A 52 3.15 10.58 10.04
C ALA A 52 1.61 10.72 10.07
N PRO A 53 1.06 11.89 9.70
CA PRO A 53 -0.36 12.06 9.48
C PRO A 53 -0.92 11.03 8.49
N ALA A 54 -2.18 10.62 8.68
CA ALA A 54 -2.83 9.62 7.81
C ALA A 54 -2.82 10.02 6.31
N VAL A 55 -2.90 11.32 6.02
CA VAL A 55 -2.79 11.86 4.65
C VAL A 55 -1.41 11.60 4.03
N GLU A 56 -0.32 11.68 4.81
CA GLU A 56 1.03 11.38 4.32
C GLU A 56 1.19 9.88 4.03
N VAL A 57 0.59 9.02 4.87
CA VAL A 57 0.56 7.56 4.65
C VAL A 57 -0.13 7.24 3.32
N LEU A 58 -1.33 7.77 3.09
CA LEU A 58 -2.05 7.59 1.82
C LEU A 58 -1.28 8.15 0.63
N GLY A 59 -0.70 9.35 0.77
CA GLY A 59 0.14 9.94 -0.27
C GLY A 59 1.33 9.04 -0.64
N SER A 60 1.98 8.45 0.36
CA SER A 60 3.09 7.52 0.16
C SER A 60 2.66 6.26 -0.60
N LEU A 61 1.49 5.69 -0.28
CA LEU A 61 0.90 4.57 -1.03
C LEU A 61 0.66 4.93 -2.50
N MET A 62 0.12 6.13 -2.77
CA MET A 62 -0.12 6.60 -4.14
C MET A 62 1.18 6.82 -4.93
N VAL A 63 2.22 7.39 -4.31
CA VAL A 63 3.52 7.56 -4.96
C VAL A 63 4.13 6.20 -5.30
N TRP A 64 4.09 5.25 -4.38
CA TRP A 64 4.62 3.90 -4.59
C TRP A 64 3.82 3.06 -5.60
N THR A 65 2.68 3.55 -6.09
CA THR A 65 1.83 2.85 -7.06
C THR A 65 1.75 3.54 -8.42
N HIS A 66 2.37 4.72 -8.57
CA HIS A 66 2.25 5.57 -9.77
C HIS A 66 2.67 4.91 -11.10
N ARG A 67 3.52 3.87 -11.07
CA ARG A 67 4.00 3.13 -12.25
C ARG A 67 3.38 1.75 -12.40
N LEU A 68 2.53 1.33 -11.47
CA LEU A 68 1.85 0.05 -11.56
C LEU A 68 0.70 0.14 -12.56
N SER A 69 0.45 -0.97 -13.27
CA SER A 69 -0.68 -1.08 -14.20
C SER A 69 -1.76 -2.02 -13.67
N GLY A 70 -3.01 -1.77 -14.05
CA GLY A 70 -4.15 -2.60 -13.63
C GLY A 70 -4.33 -2.60 -12.11
N ILE A 71 -4.29 -1.42 -11.51
CA ILE A 71 -4.33 -1.24 -10.07
C ILE A 71 -5.71 -1.61 -9.53
N THR A 72 -5.72 -2.36 -8.43
CA THR A 72 -6.88 -2.56 -7.55
C THR A 72 -6.46 -2.20 -6.12
N ALA A 73 -7.40 -1.73 -5.31
CA ALA A 73 -7.14 -1.44 -3.92
C ALA A 73 -8.13 -2.17 -3.02
N THR A 74 -7.69 -2.47 -1.81
CA THR A 74 -8.52 -3.03 -0.76
C THR A 74 -8.22 -2.34 0.56
N TRP A 75 -9.24 -2.27 1.41
CA TRP A 75 -9.08 -1.86 2.80
C TRP A 75 -9.80 -2.83 3.74
N TRP A 76 -9.39 -2.88 5.00
CA TRP A 76 -10.12 -3.58 6.08
C TRP A 76 -9.57 -3.15 7.43
N CYS A 77 -10.29 -3.48 8.51
CA CYS A 77 -9.83 -3.26 9.87
C CYS A 77 -9.42 -4.60 10.51
N PRO A 78 -8.15 -5.06 10.35
CA PRO A 78 -7.71 -6.31 10.97
C PRO A 78 -7.69 -6.20 12.50
N ALA A 79 -7.63 -4.98 13.02
CA ALA A 79 -7.75 -4.63 14.42
C ALA A 79 -8.63 -3.38 14.57
N PRO A 80 -9.26 -3.15 15.74
CA PRO A 80 -10.20 -2.04 15.94
C PRO A 80 -9.60 -0.63 15.73
N ASP A 81 -8.29 -0.50 15.85
CA ASP A 81 -7.55 0.76 15.85
C ASP A 81 -6.82 1.04 14.53
N ARG A 82 -6.77 0.08 13.59
CA ARG A 82 -6.03 0.22 12.33
C ARG A 82 -6.91 -0.07 11.12
N LEU A 83 -6.92 0.86 10.18
CA LEU A 83 -7.38 0.64 8.82
C LEU A 83 -6.18 0.24 7.99
N HIS A 84 -6.16 -1.03 7.56
CA HIS A 84 -5.14 -1.54 6.66
C HIS A 84 -5.55 -1.26 5.21
N ILE A 85 -4.60 -0.82 4.40
CA ILE A 85 -4.82 -0.46 3.01
C ILE A 85 -3.78 -1.19 2.17
N THR A 86 -4.23 -1.91 1.14
CA THR A 86 -3.35 -2.56 0.18
C THR A 86 -3.73 -2.13 -1.22
N ILE A 87 -2.77 -1.64 -1.98
CA ILE A 87 -2.88 -1.37 -3.41
C ILE A 87 -2.09 -2.44 -4.16
N THR A 88 -2.78 -3.19 -5.01
CA THR A 88 -2.18 -4.25 -5.84
C THR A 88 -2.12 -3.77 -7.28
N GLY A 89 -1.01 -4.05 -7.98
CA GLY A 89 -0.90 -3.77 -9.40
C GLY A 89 0.17 -4.63 -10.05
N ARG A 90 0.39 -4.43 -11.35
CA ARG A 90 1.41 -5.15 -12.12
C ARG A 90 2.62 -4.28 -12.35
N LEU A 91 3.79 -4.80 -12.00
CA LEU A 91 5.07 -4.14 -12.20
C LEU A 91 5.69 -4.50 -13.56
N ALA A 92 5.61 -5.77 -13.93
CA ALA A 92 6.15 -6.33 -15.16
C ALA A 92 5.32 -7.56 -15.56
N PRO A 93 5.47 -8.10 -16.79
CA PRO A 93 4.76 -9.30 -17.20
C PRO A 93 4.96 -10.45 -16.19
N GLY A 94 3.86 -10.89 -15.59
CA GLY A 94 3.87 -11.98 -14.60
C GLY A 94 4.44 -11.64 -13.22
N ILE A 95 4.69 -10.36 -12.91
CA ILE A 95 5.10 -9.89 -11.58
C ILE A 95 4.06 -8.91 -11.04
N THR A 96 3.45 -9.28 -9.92
CA THR A 96 2.53 -8.44 -9.17
C THR A 96 3.32 -7.65 -8.12
N ALA A 97 2.88 -6.43 -7.84
CA ALA A 97 3.34 -5.64 -6.72
C ALA A 97 2.17 -5.33 -5.79
N ARG A 98 2.41 -5.41 -4.48
CA ARG A 98 1.50 -4.94 -3.44
C ARG A 98 2.18 -3.85 -2.67
N VAL A 99 1.54 -2.70 -2.56
CA VAL A 99 1.97 -1.60 -1.72
C VAL A 99 0.96 -1.48 -0.60
N TYR A 100 1.41 -1.56 0.64
CA TYR A 100 0.50 -1.59 1.77
C TYR A 100 1.01 -0.73 2.92
N ASP A 101 0.06 -0.23 3.70
CA ASP A 101 0.32 0.45 4.97
C ASP A 101 -0.95 0.49 5.81
N GLU A 102 -0.86 1.07 7.00
CA GLU A 102 -1.99 1.23 7.91
C GLU A 102 -2.11 2.66 8.46
N ILE A 103 -3.35 3.10 8.68
CA ILE A 103 -3.65 4.37 9.33
C ILE A 103 -4.55 4.15 10.55
N PRO A 104 -4.51 5.03 11.57
CA PRO A 104 -5.40 4.93 12.72
C PRO A 104 -6.87 5.04 12.30
N THR A 105 -7.73 4.14 12.77
CA THR A 105 -9.18 4.23 12.46
C THR A 105 -9.79 5.51 12.99
N THR A 106 -9.25 6.10 14.05
CA THR A 106 -9.68 7.38 14.61
C THR A 106 -9.61 8.52 13.61
N ALA A 107 -8.67 8.49 12.66
CA ALA A 107 -8.56 9.50 11.60
C ALA A 107 -9.71 9.39 10.58
N CYS A 108 -10.31 8.21 10.41
CA CYS A 108 -11.31 7.93 9.38
C CYS A 108 -12.75 7.89 9.91
N ARG A 109 -12.96 7.78 11.23
CA ARG A 109 -14.28 7.55 11.85
C ARG A 109 -15.35 8.58 11.51
N SER A 110 -14.97 9.84 11.27
CA SER A 110 -15.89 10.91 10.88
C SER A 110 -16.14 10.98 9.37
N LEU A 111 -15.33 10.29 8.56
CA LEU A 111 -15.32 10.40 7.10
C LEU A 111 -16.04 9.25 6.40
N MET A 112 -16.07 8.08 7.04
CA MET A 112 -16.61 6.86 6.42
C MET A 112 -17.12 5.88 7.48
N VAL A 113 -17.96 4.95 7.02
CA VAL A 113 -18.23 3.73 7.79
C VAL A 113 -16.99 2.85 7.68
N LEU A 114 -16.39 2.50 8.81
CA LEU A 114 -15.21 1.64 8.83
C LEU A 114 -15.57 0.24 8.32
N PRO A 115 -14.73 -0.37 7.45
CA PRO A 115 -14.93 -1.74 7.01
C PRO A 115 -14.76 -2.70 8.19
N GLY A 116 -15.32 -3.90 8.03
CA GLY A 116 -15.14 -5.00 8.97
C GLY A 116 -13.72 -5.59 8.96
N ASP A 117 -13.60 -6.81 9.49
CA ASP A 117 -12.35 -7.60 9.48
C ASP A 117 -12.01 -8.19 8.11
N SER A 118 -12.96 -8.14 7.18
CA SER A 118 -12.87 -8.71 5.84
C SER A 118 -12.47 -7.64 4.81
N PRO A 119 -11.52 -7.94 3.90
CA PRO A 119 -11.12 -7.05 2.81
C PRO A 119 -12.29 -6.62 1.91
N GLU A 120 -12.50 -5.31 1.80
CA GLU A 120 -13.40 -4.71 0.82
C GLU A 120 -12.59 -4.11 -0.32
N THR A 121 -13.10 -4.21 -1.56
CA THR A 121 -12.44 -3.62 -2.73
C THR A 121 -12.83 -2.15 -2.86
N VAL A 122 -11.84 -1.31 -3.12
CA VAL A 122 -12.02 0.12 -3.40
C VAL A 122 -11.27 0.53 -4.66
N THR A 123 -11.73 1.62 -5.24
CA THR A 123 -11.11 2.29 -6.37
C THR A 123 -9.98 3.21 -5.90
N ALA A 124 -9.07 3.56 -6.82
CA ALA A 124 -8.04 4.55 -6.54
C ALA A 124 -8.64 5.94 -6.24
N ASP A 125 -9.79 6.26 -6.85
CA ASP A 125 -10.51 7.51 -6.63
C ASP A 125 -11.07 7.59 -5.21
N GLU A 126 -11.60 6.49 -4.66
CA GLU A 126 -12.05 6.45 -3.26
C GLU A 126 -10.90 6.69 -2.27
N LEU A 127 -9.71 6.13 -2.54
CA LEU A 127 -8.52 6.41 -1.73
C LEU A 127 -8.07 7.87 -1.86
N TYR A 128 -8.17 8.46 -3.05
CA TYR A 128 -7.87 9.87 -3.27
C TYR A 128 -8.85 10.79 -2.53
N VAL A 129 -10.15 10.49 -2.58
CA VAL A 129 -11.19 11.22 -1.84
C VAL A 129 -10.94 11.14 -0.34
N LEU A 130 -10.59 9.97 0.19
CA LEU A 130 -10.22 9.82 1.60
C LEU A 130 -9.00 10.67 1.95
N ALA A 131 -7.95 10.68 1.12
CA ALA A 131 -6.76 11.48 1.34
C ALA A 131 -7.06 12.99 1.36
N MET A 132 -7.92 13.45 0.45
CA MET A 132 -8.37 14.85 0.42
C MET A 132 -9.17 15.22 1.67
N ALA A 133 -10.11 14.39 2.10
CA ALA A 133 -10.90 14.66 3.29
C ALA A 133 -10.04 14.69 4.57
N LEU A 134 -9.04 13.81 4.68
CA LEU A 134 -8.07 13.81 5.79
C LEU A 134 -7.21 15.08 5.80
N ARG A 135 -6.86 15.59 4.61
CA ARG A 135 -6.13 16.85 4.48
C ARG A 135 -6.95 18.02 5.01
N ASP A 136 -8.21 18.13 4.60
CA ASP A 136 -9.10 19.22 5.01
C ASP A 136 -9.30 19.25 6.54
N ILE A 137 -9.42 18.08 7.17
CA ILE A 137 -9.48 17.97 8.64
C ILE A 137 -8.17 18.45 9.28
N SER A 138 -7.02 17.99 8.77
CA SER A 138 -5.71 18.36 9.31
C SER A 138 -5.46 19.88 9.23
N GLU A 139 -5.89 20.52 8.14
CA GLU A 139 -5.80 21.97 7.96
C GLU A 139 -6.73 22.73 8.92
N THR A 140 -7.89 22.16 9.26
CA THR A 140 -8.86 22.77 10.19
C THR A 140 -8.40 22.65 11.65
N GLU A 141 -7.83 21.51 12.06
CA GLU A 141 -7.33 21.29 13.42
C GLU A 141 -6.02 22.04 13.70
N GLY A 142 -5.20 22.31 12.69
CA GLY A 142 -3.98 23.11 12.81
C GLY A 142 -4.20 24.63 12.84
N ALA A 143 -5.43 25.10 12.56
CA ALA A 143 -5.81 26.51 12.56
C ALA A 143 -6.54 26.96 13.84
N ALA A 144 -6.84 26.03 14.76
CA ALA A 144 -7.51 26.25 16.04
C ALA A 144 -6.51 26.26 17.21
#